data_AF-A0A6L3VXS4-F1
#
_entry.id   AF-A0A6L3VXS4-F1
#
_cell.length_a   1.000
_cell.length_b   1.000
_cell.length_c   1.000
_cell.angle_alpha   90.00
_cell.angle_beta   90.00
_cell.angle_gamma   90.00
#
_symmetry.space_group_name_H-M   'P 1'
#
loop_
_entity.id
_entity.type
_entity.pdbx_description
1 polymer ?
#
loop_
_entity_poly.entity_id
_entity_poly.type
_entity_poly.pdbx_seq_one_letter_code
_entity_poly.pdbx_strand_id
1 'polypeptide(L)'
;MTTVILVLLCLAIAGRELYLASDKRLPQAQADVRELRAQLSELAKRHEALRSEVAAAAEPSGIPIPQPLPDGASAEVLDRLEAFSGRIDRLEKETADLAGELAGLGLDREAQHALARSLDTVEQDVRELHREMLERVDREEGVVPGLLLSEEGEAEALLADAYERCAAEWGLHVRVRDQRSPQAADGSYLGTVYYLSGRRPDELTETLLSQARTLIDAEDPGALSALLGELAHLRGGGIARFGRFAVVRTRGELLCGVLPDEAPAAEPWELAGRLRELPGDRRADLSWLRPDG
;
A
#
# COMPACT_ATOMS: atom_id res chain seq x y z
N MET A 1 -10.63 -16.14 -13.50
CA MET A 1 -9.76 -14.97 -13.27
C MET A 1 -10.55 -13.74 -12.84
N THR A 2 -11.69 -13.43 -13.47
CA THR A 2 -12.59 -12.30 -13.09
C THR A 2 -13.14 -12.36 -11.67
N THR A 3 -13.43 -13.55 -11.15
CA THR A 3 -13.94 -13.75 -9.78
C THR A 3 -12.90 -13.41 -8.71
N VAL A 4 -11.63 -13.74 -8.94
CA VAL A 4 -10.53 -13.45 -8.01
C VAL A 4 -10.27 -11.94 -7.94
N ILE A 5 -10.31 -11.27 -9.09
CA ILE A 5 -10.14 -9.81 -9.19
C ILE A 5 -11.27 -9.09 -8.44
N LEU A 6 -12.52 -9.53 -8.59
CA LEU A 6 -13.66 -8.96 -7.86
C LEU A 6 -13.54 -9.17 -6.35
N VAL A 7 -13.11 -10.35 -5.91
CA VAL A 7 -12.90 -10.63 -4.49
C VAL A 7 -11.80 -9.73 -3.90
N LEU A 8 -10.67 -9.57 -4.60
CA LEU A 8 -9.58 -8.69 -4.17
C LEU A 8 -9.97 -7.22 -4.16
N LEU A 9 -10.74 -6.76 -5.15
CA LEU A 9 -11.26 -5.40 -5.20
C LEU A 9 -12.23 -5.12 -4.04
N CYS A 10 -13.14 -6.07 -3.75
CA CYS A 10 -14.05 -5.97 -2.61
C CYS A 10 -13.29 -5.94 -1.27
N LEU A 11 -12.22 -6.74 -1.13
CA LEU A 11 -11.37 -6.76 0.06
C LEU A 11 -10.61 -5.43 0.24
N ALA A 12 -10.08 -4.87 -0.84
CA ALA A 12 -9.38 -3.59 -0.82
C ALA A 12 -10.31 -2.42 -0.46
N ILE A 13 -11.53 -2.40 -1.02
CA ILE A 13 -12.55 -1.39 -0.70
C ILE A 13 -13.01 -1.54 0.75
N ALA A 14 -13.30 -2.77 1.21
CA ALA A 14 -13.68 -3.02 2.60
C ALA A 14 -12.58 -2.64 3.60
N GLY A 15 -11.32 -2.93 3.28
CA GLY A 15 -10.16 -2.56 4.11
C GLY A 15 -9.99 -1.03 4.21
N ARG A 16 -10.19 -0.30 3.11
CA ARG A 16 -10.11 1.17 3.08
C ARG A 16 -11.24 1.85 3.84
N GLU A 17 -12.47 1.35 3.71
CA GLU A 17 -13.62 1.84 4.47
C GLU A 17 -13.47 1.55 5.97
N LEU A 18 -12.94 0.37 6.32
CA LEU A 18 -12.65 0.03 7.71
C LEU A 18 -11.55 0.92 8.29
N TYR A 19 -10.48 1.17 7.53
CA TYR A 19 -9.38 2.06 7.92
C TYR A 19 -9.86 3.50 8.16
N LEU A 20 -10.69 4.03 7.26
CA LEU A 20 -11.27 5.38 7.39
C LEU A 20 -12.30 5.47 8.52
N ALA A 21 -13.08 4.41 8.76
CA ALA A 21 -13.98 4.33 9.91
C ALA A 21 -13.20 4.28 11.23
N SER A 22 -12.09 3.53 11.29
CA SER A 22 -11.22 3.50 12.48
C SER A 22 -10.51 4.82 12.73
N ASP A 23 -10.03 5.49 11.68
CA ASP A 23 -9.32 6.77 11.79
C ASP A 23 -10.25 7.92 12.22
N LYS A 24 -11.52 7.90 11.82
CA LYS A 24 -12.55 8.86 12.30
C LYS A 24 -13.04 8.54 13.72
N ARG A 25 -13.11 7.27 14.08
CA ARG A 25 -13.55 6.83 15.43
C ARG A 25 -12.47 7.08 16.49
N LEU A 26 -11.19 7.07 16.13
CA LEU A 26 -10.10 7.31 17.08
C LEU A 26 -10.14 8.70 17.76
N PRO A 27 -10.26 9.84 17.04
CA PRO A 27 -10.36 11.17 17.65
C PRO A 27 -11.69 11.36 18.38
N GLN A 28 -12.78 10.75 17.90
CA GLN A 28 -14.09 10.83 18.56
C GLN A 28 -14.10 10.05 19.88
N ALA A 29 -13.56 8.83 19.90
CA ALA A 29 -13.39 8.06 21.12
C ALA A 29 -12.45 8.76 22.13
N GLN A 30 -11.43 9.48 21.66
CA GLN A 30 -10.57 10.29 22.53
C GLN A 30 -11.29 11.50 23.11
N ALA A 31 -12.20 12.13 22.37
CA ALA A 31 -13.03 13.22 22.85
C ALA A 31 -14.03 12.72 23.91
N ASP A 32 -14.71 11.61 23.64
CA ASP A 32 -15.67 10.99 24.55
C ASP A 32 -14.99 10.55 25.87
N VAL A 33 -13.77 10.00 25.81
CA VAL A 33 -12.98 9.65 27.00
C VAL A 33 -12.60 10.88 27.83
N ARG A 34 -12.32 12.03 27.20
CA ARG A 34 -12.05 13.29 27.92
C ARG A 34 -13.31 13.83 28.59
N GLU A 35 -14.45 13.74 27.91
CA GLU A 35 -15.74 14.15 28.46
C GLU A 35 -16.15 13.27 29.65
N LEU A 36 -16.05 11.94 29.52
CA LEU A 36 -16.34 10.99 30.61
C LEU A 36 -15.43 11.23 31.83
N ARG A 37 -14.14 11.52 31.62
CA ARG A 37 -13.22 11.88 32.71
C ARG A 37 -13.62 13.19 33.39
N ALA A 38 -14.08 14.18 32.64
CA ALA A 38 -14.59 15.43 33.21
C ALA A 38 -15.85 15.20 34.04
N GLN A 39 -16.80 14.42 33.53
CA GLN A 39 -18.04 14.05 34.24
C GLN A 39 -17.75 13.27 35.53
N LEU A 40 -16.81 12.32 35.51
CA LEU A 40 -16.37 11.59 36.71
C LEU A 40 -15.71 12.52 37.74
N SER A 41 -14.88 13.47 37.30
CA SER A 41 -14.26 14.45 38.21
C SER A 41 -15.29 15.36 38.88
N GLU A 42 -16.35 15.70 38.15
CA GLU A 42 -17.45 16.53 38.63
C GLU A 42 -18.34 15.75 39.61
N LEU A 43 -18.67 14.49 39.29
CA LEU A 43 -19.39 13.60 40.20
C LEU A 43 -18.60 13.32 41.48
N ALA A 44 -17.28 13.13 41.38
CA ALA A 44 -16.42 12.95 42.55
C ALA A 44 -16.43 14.20 43.46
N LYS A 45 -16.39 15.41 42.89
CA LYS A 45 -16.52 16.67 43.65
C LYS A 45 -17.89 16.80 44.33
N ARG A 46 -18.97 16.47 43.62
CA ARG A 46 -20.33 16.50 44.18
C ARG A 46 -20.51 15.47 45.29
N HIS A 47 -19.92 14.29 45.15
CA HIS A 47 -19.93 13.27 46.19
C HIS A 47 -19.15 13.74 47.43
N GLU A 48 -17.99 14.36 47.27
CA GLU A 48 -17.23 14.92 48.39
C GLU A 48 -17.97 16.08 49.07
N ALA A 49 -18.63 16.95 48.30
CA ALA A 49 -19.48 18.02 48.83
C ALA A 49 -20.65 17.46 49.65
N LEU A 50 -21.40 16.50 49.10
CA LEU A 50 -22.49 15.82 49.81
C LEU A 50 -22.00 15.10 51.07
N ARG A 51 -20.81 14.47 51.01
CA ARG A 51 -20.20 13.81 52.17
C ARG A 51 -19.83 14.82 53.26
N SER A 52 -19.33 16.00 52.87
CA SER A 52 -19.01 17.09 53.80
C SER A 52 -20.27 17.72 54.42
N GLU A 53 -21.36 17.83 53.66
CA GLU A 53 -22.66 18.32 54.16
C GLU A 53 -23.30 17.32 55.14
N VAL A 54 -23.23 16.02 54.85
CA VAL A 54 -23.69 14.97 55.77
C VAL A 54 -22.83 14.92 57.03
N ALA A 55 -21.52 15.14 56.92
CA ALA A 55 -20.63 15.24 58.08
C ALA A 55 -20.93 16.50 58.93
N ALA A 56 -21.26 17.63 58.30
CA ALA A 56 -21.67 18.86 58.99
C ALA A 56 -23.05 18.75 59.65
N ALA A 57 -23.97 17.99 59.04
CA ALA A 57 -25.28 17.70 59.62
C ALA A 57 -25.21 16.68 60.79
N ALA A 58 -24.09 15.98 60.94
CA ALA A 58 -23.83 15.04 62.03
C ALA A 58 -23.24 15.68 63.29
N GLU A 59 -22.99 17.00 63.31
CA GLU A 59 -22.60 17.71 64.54
C GLU A 59 -23.81 17.91 65.47
N PRO A 60 -23.72 17.54 66.76
CA PRO A 60 -24.86 17.53 67.67
C PRO A 60 -25.13 18.95 68.19
N SER A 61 -26.13 19.63 67.64
CA SER A 61 -26.71 20.82 68.27
C SER A 61 -27.99 20.43 69.03
N GLY A 62 -28.05 20.88 70.28
CA GLY A 62 -29.05 20.52 71.28
C GLY A 62 -30.50 20.75 70.84
N ILE A 63 -31.33 19.76 71.19
CA ILE A 63 -32.77 19.64 71.02
C ILE A 63 -33.54 20.91 71.48
N PRO A 64 -34.57 21.32 70.72
CA PRO A 64 -35.91 21.32 71.29
C PRO A 64 -36.91 20.54 70.41
N ILE A 65 -37.50 19.48 70.95
CA ILE A 65 -38.69 18.77 70.41
C ILE A 65 -39.90 19.70 70.65
N PRO A 66 -40.69 20.04 69.62
CA PRO A 66 -41.91 19.27 69.31
C PRO A 66 -42.18 19.19 67.79
N GLN A 67 -42.48 18.03 67.21
CA GLN A 67 -43.81 17.40 67.16
C GLN A 67 -43.67 15.98 66.55
N PRO A 68 -44.61 15.04 66.78
CA PRO A 68 -44.52 13.69 66.25
C PRO A 68 -44.77 13.72 64.73
N LEU A 69 -43.72 13.53 63.95
CA LEU A 69 -43.85 13.15 62.55
C LEU A 69 -44.24 11.65 62.51
N PRO A 70 -45.15 11.26 61.61
CA PRO A 70 -45.79 9.95 61.62
C PRO A 70 -44.74 8.84 61.48
N ASP A 71 -44.99 7.70 62.12
CA ASP A 71 -44.16 6.48 62.18
C ASP A 71 -43.75 5.87 60.82
N GLY A 72 -44.02 6.55 59.69
CA GLY A 72 -43.62 6.15 58.34
C GLY A 72 -42.34 6.82 57.81
N ALA A 73 -41.90 7.96 58.33
CA ALA A 73 -40.77 8.73 57.74
C ALA A 73 -39.40 8.05 57.93
N SER A 74 -39.19 7.35 59.04
CA SER A 74 -37.95 6.60 59.29
C SER A 74 -37.88 5.30 58.47
N ALA A 75 -39.04 4.67 58.24
CA ALA A 75 -39.16 3.52 57.34
C ALA A 75 -38.89 3.92 55.88
N GLU A 76 -39.39 5.08 55.45
CA GLU A 76 -39.15 5.59 54.09
C GLU A 76 -37.67 5.95 53.82
N VAL A 77 -36.95 6.45 54.83
CA VAL A 77 -35.50 6.71 54.72
C VAL A 77 -34.70 5.40 54.67
N LEU A 78 -35.08 4.39 55.46
CA LEU A 78 -34.52 3.04 55.40
C LEU A 78 -34.77 2.37 54.04
N ASP A 79 -35.99 2.44 53.51
CA ASP A 79 -36.35 1.94 52.18
C ASP A 79 -35.53 2.62 51.06
N ARG A 80 -35.30 3.93 51.18
CA ARG A 80 -34.44 4.66 50.23
C ARG A 80 -32.98 4.21 50.32
N LEU A 81 -32.45 4.03 51.53
CA LEU A 81 -31.07 3.54 51.72
C LEU A 81 -30.90 2.10 51.19
N GLU A 82 -31.88 1.24 51.39
CA GLU A 82 -31.88 -0.13 50.86
C GLU A 82 -31.99 -0.14 49.33
N ALA A 83 -32.81 0.75 48.75
CA ALA A 83 -32.87 0.96 47.31
C ALA A 83 -31.58 1.55 46.72
N PHE A 84 -30.89 2.43 47.46
CA PHE A 84 -29.57 2.94 47.09
C PHE A 84 -28.50 1.86 47.18
N SER A 85 -28.52 1.03 48.23
CA SER A 85 -27.63 -0.13 48.37
C SER A 85 -27.81 -1.08 47.18
N GLY A 86 -29.04 -1.43 46.84
CA GLY A 86 -29.32 -2.29 45.68
C GLY A 86 -28.94 -1.67 44.33
N ARG A 87 -28.86 -0.33 44.23
CA ARG A 87 -28.32 0.37 43.04
C ARG A 87 -26.80 0.35 43.01
N ILE A 88 -26.15 0.50 44.17
CA ILE A 88 -24.69 0.39 44.30
C ILE A 88 -24.25 -1.03 43.94
N ASP A 89 -24.91 -2.06 44.48
CA ASP A 89 -24.60 -3.46 44.16
C ASP A 89 -24.73 -3.76 42.66
N ARG A 90 -25.72 -3.17 41.98
CA ARG A 90 -25.87 -3.28 40.53
C ARG A 90 -24.76 -2.56 39.76
N LEU A 91 -24.40 -1.35 40.19
CA LEU A 91 -23.30 -0.59 39.59
C LEU A 91 -21.95 -1.29 39.80
N GLU A 92 -21.72 -1.89 40.96
CA GLU A 92 -20.53 -2.70 41.22
C GLU A 92 -20.47 -3.92 40.29
N LYS A 93 -21.60 -4.57 40.06
CA LYS A 93 -21.67 -5.68 39.10
C LYS A 93 -21.43 -5.22 37.66
N GLU A 94 -22.07 -4.14 37.22
CA GLU A 94 -21.89 -3.57 35.88
C GLU A 94 -20.44 -3.11 35.65
N THR A 95 -19.80 -2.52 36.66
CA THR A 95 -18.38 -2.11 36.57
C THR A 95 -17.43 -3.31 36.54
N ALA A 96 -17.73 -4.40 37.25
CA ALA A 96 -16.98 -5.65 37.17
C ALA A 96 -17.11 -6.30 35.79
N ASP A 97 -18.31 -6.33 35.21
CA ASP A 97 -18.55 -6.86 33.86
C ASP A 97 -17.81 -6.03 32.79
N LEU A 98 -17.91 -4.69 32.86
CA LEU A 98 -17.18 -3.78 31.96
C LEU A 98 -15.65 -3.90 32.10
N ALA A 99 -15.14 -4.10 33.32
CA ALA A 99 -13.72 -4.33 33.54
C ALA A 99 -13.26 -5.65 32.89
N GLY A 100 -14.10 -6.69 32.93
CA GLY A 100 -13.87 -7.95 32.23
C GLY A 100 -13.83 -7.79 30.71
N GLU A 101 -14.78 -7.08 30.13
CA GLU A 101 -14.81 -6.78 28.69
C GLU A 101 -13.59 -5.96 28.24
N LEU A 102 -13.20 -4.94 29.02
CA LEU A 102 -12.01 -4.13 28.74
C LEU A 102 -10.71 -4.96 28.79
N ALA A 103 -10.60 -5.88 29.73
CA ALA A 103 -9.46 -6.79 29.81
C ALA A 103 -9.40 -7.72 28.59
N GLY A 104 -10.55 -8.25 28.14
CA GLY A 104 -10.66 -9.05 26.93
C GLY A 104 -10.21 -8.28 25.67
N LEU A 105 -10.72 -7.06 25.49
CA LEU A 105 -10.31 -6.18 24.38
C LEU A 105 -8.82 -5.82 24.44
N GLY A 106 -8.24 -5.69 25.63
CA GLY A 106 -6.80 -5.48 25.82
C GLY A 106 -5.97 -6.64 25.28
N LEU A 107 -6.34 -7.88 25.62
CA LEU A 107 -5.68 -9.10 25.14
C LEU A 107 -5.79 -9.23 23.62
N ASP A 108 -6.97 -8.97 23.04
CA ASP A 108 -7.18 -9.01 21.59
C ASP A 108 -6.28 -8.00 20.87
N ARG A 109 -6.15 -6.79 21.44
CA ARG A 109 -5.28 -5.74 20.89
C ARG A 109 -3.81 -6.12 20.95
N GLU A 110 -3.37 -6.73 22.05
CA GLU A 110 -1.99 -7.23 22.18
C GLU A 110 -1.70 -8.34 21.17
N ALA A 111 -2.64 -9.27 20.97
CA ALA A 111 -2.54 -10.32 19.96
C ALA A 111 -2.46 -9.74 18.54
N GLN A 112 -3.27 -8.73 18.22
CA GLN A 112 -3.20 -8.02 16.94
C GLN A 112 -1.85 -7.32 16.73
N HIS A 113 -1.31 -6.67 17.76
CA HIS A 113 0.01 -6.04 17.68
C HIS A 113 1.14 -7.07 17.52
N ALA A 114 1.03 -8.23 18.17
CA ALA A 114 1.98 -9.32 17.97
C ALA A 114 1.93 -9.87 16.54
N LEU A 115 0.72 -10.06 15.99
CA LEU A 115 0.52 -10.48 14.60
C LEU A 115 1.10 -9.45 13.62
N ALA A 116 0.84 -8.16 13.82
CA ALA A 116 1.39 -7.09 12.99
C ALA A 116 2.92 -7.14 12.95
N ARG A 117 3.58 -7.25 14.12
CA ARG A 117 5.05 -7.40 14.17
C ARG A 117 5.56 -8.67 13.47
N SER A 118 4.81 -9.77 13.56
CA SER A 118 5.18 -11.01 12.86
C SER A 118 5.05 -10.85 11.34
N LEU A 119 4.03 -10.14 10.87
CA LEU A 119 3.85 -9.83 9.45
C LEU A 119 4.96 -8.91 8.95
N ASP A 120 5.34 -7.87 9.72
CA ASP A 120 6.44 -6.98 9.38
C ASP A 120 7.76 -7.76 9.24
N THR A 121 8.00 -8.73 10.12
CA THR A 121 9.19 -9.60 10.08
C THR A 121 9.17 -10.48 8.84
N VAL A 122 8.05 -11.14 8.54
CA VAL A 122 7.91 -11.96 7.33
C VAL A 122 8.05 -11.13 6.06
N GLU A 123 7.50 -9.92 6.04
CA GLU A 123 7.65 -9.02 4.89
C GLU A 123 9.11 -8.63 4.70
N GLN A 124 9.85 -8.39 5.79
CA GLN A 124 11.29 -8.14 5.73
C GLN A 124 12.07 -9.35 5.21
N ASP A 125 11.81 -10.55 5.71
CA ASP A 125 12.47 -11.78 5.27
C ASP A 125 12.18 -12.06 3.78
N VAL A 126 10.94 -11.83 3.33
CA VAL A 126 10.56 -11.97 1.92
C VAL A 126 11.30 -10.95 1.04
N ARG A 127 11.41 -9.70 1.49
CA ARG A 127 12.17 -8.66 0.77
C ARG A 127 13.66 -9.02 0.68
N GLU A 128 14.25 -9.56 1.74
CA GLU A 128 15.65 -10.01 1.76
C GLU A 128 15.87 -11.21 0.84
N LEU A 129 15.03 -12.24 0.94
CA LEU A 129 15.09 -13.40 0.05
C LEU A 129 14.89 -13.02 -1.42
N HIS A 130 13.97 -12.10 -1.71
CA HIS A 130 13.76 -11.60 -3.05
C HIS A 130 15.02 -10.91 -3.59
N ARG A 131 15.68 -10.08 -2.78
CA ARG A 131 16.96 -9.45 -3.15
C ARG A 131 18.06 -10.49 -3.40
N GLU A 132 18.22 -11.47 -2.51
CA GLU A 132 19.20 -12.54 -2.72
C GLU A 132 18.93 -13.34 -4.00
N MET A 133 17.65 -13.64 -4.29
CA MET A 133 17.26 -14.34 -5.50
C MET A 133 17.64 -13.53 -6.75
N LEU A 134 17.36 -12.22 -6.75
CA LEU A 134 17.75 -11.33 -7.83
C LEU A 134 19.27 -11.30 -8.01
N GLU A 135 20.04 -11.16 -6.93
CA GLU A 135 21.51 -11.18 -6.99
C GLU A 135 22.07 -12.51 -7.51
N ARG A 136 21.41 -13.64 -7.21
CA ARG A 136 21.81 -14.95 -7.75
C ARG A 136 21.54 -15.07 -9.23
N VAL A 137 20.40 -14.54 -9.70
CA VAL A 137 20.04 -14.53 -11.12
C VAL A 137 20.96 -13.59 -11.90
N ASP A 138 21.31 -12.43 -11.34
CA ASP A 138 22.25 -11.49 -11.95
C ASP A 138 23.66 -12.09 -12.12
N ARG A 139 24.05 -13.00 -11.23
CA ARG A 139 25.31 -13.76 -11.32
C ARG A 139 25.25 -14.96 -12.28
N GLU A 140 24.08 -15.33 -12.79
CA GLU A 140 23.91 -16.48 -13.68
C GLU A 140 24.25 -16.10 -15.13
N GLU A 141 25.27 -16.73 -15.72
CA GLU A 141 25.65 -16.48 -17.11
C GLU A 141 24.52 -16.87 -18.08
N GLY A 142 24.22 -15.98 -19.04
CA GLY A 142 23.17 -16.21 -20.04
C GLY A 142 21.79 -15.65 -19.68
N VAL A 143 21.70 -14.88 -18.60
CA VAL A 143 20.55 -14.03 -18.32
C VAL A 143 20.67 -12.73 -19.13
N VAL A 144 19.58 -12.33 -19.78
CA VAL A 144 19.46 -11.09 -20.54
C VAL A 144 18.63 -10.11 -19.70
N PRO A 145 19.21 -9.00 -19.23
CA PRO A 145 18.47 -8.00 -18.46
C PRO A 145 17.52 -7.25 -19.38
N GLY A 146 16.26 -7.15 -18.98
CA GLY A 146 15.21 -6.45 -19.67
C GLY A 146 14.67 -5.29 -18.87
N LEU A 147 14.13 -4.29 -19.56
CA LEU A 147 13.58 -3.11 -18.92
C LEU A 147 12.33 -2.65 -19.66
N LEU A 148 11.26 -2.43 -18.93
CA LEU A 148 10.04 -1.85 -19.45
C LEU A 148 9.59 -0.71 -18.56
N LEU A 149 9.42 0.47 -19.13
CA LEU A 149 8.84 1.61 -18.45
C LEU A 149 7.78 2.25 -19.34
N SER A 150 6.67 2.61 -18.71
CA SER A 150 5.65 3.49 -19.25
C SER A 150 5.39 4.58 -18.22
N GLU A 151 5.53 5.85 -18.60
CA GLU A 151 5.07 6.96 -17.76
C GLU A 151 3.53 6.94 -17.62
N GLU A 152 2.84 6.28 -18.54
CA GLU A 152 1.41 6.05 -18.52
C GLU A 152 1.14 4.72 -17.81
N GLY A 153 0.98 4.76 -16.49
CA GLY A 153 0.79 3.54 -15.69
C GLY A 153 -0.37 2.65 -16.15
N GLU A 154 -1.42 3.21 -16.75
CA GLU A 154 -2.54 2.43 -17.32
C GLU A 154 -2.13 1.62 -18.56
N ALA A 155 -1.16 2.10 -19.34
CA ALA A 155 -0.65 1.44 -20.53
C ALA A 155 0.43 0.38 -20.22
N GLU A 156 0.98 0.38 -19.00
CA GLU A 156 2.07 -0.54 -18.62
C GLU A 156 1.66 -2.01 -18.74
N ALA A 157 0.39 -2.35 -18.45
CA ALA A 157 -0.11 -3.73 -18.57
C ALA A 157 -0.13 -4.23 -20.03
N LEU A 158 -0.67 -3.42 -20.96
CA LEU A 158 -0.71 -3.76 -22.39
C LEU A 158 0.69 -3.82 -22.98
N LEU A 159 1.55 -2.88 -22.57
CA LEU A 159 2.93 -2.82 -22.98
C LEU A 159 3.72 -4.04 -22.45
N ALA A 160 3.45 -4.49 -21.22
CA ALA A 160 4.04 -5.69 -20.65
C ALA A 160 3.64 -6.95 -21.45
N ASP A 161 2.37 -7.08 -21.83
CA ASP A 161 1.91 -8.21 -22.64
C ASP A 161 2.54 -8.20 -24.04
N ALA A 162 2.72 -7.03 -24.66
CA ALA A 162 3.44 -6.91 -25.93
C ALA A 162 4.93 -7.25 -25.78
N TYR A 163 5.56 -6.80 -24.69
CA TYR A 163 6.96 -7.05 -24.38
C TYR A 163 7.22 -8.54 -24.14
N GLU A 164 6.40 -9.21 -23.31
CA GLU A 164 6.54 -10.63 -23.00
C GLU A 164 6.28 -11.51 -24.24
N ARG A 165 5.33 -11.12 -25.11
CA ARG A 165 5.12 -11.80 -26.41
C ARG A 165 6.34 -11.65 -27.33
N CYS A 166 6.91 -10.44 -27.41
CA CYS A 166 8.14 -10.20 -28.17
C CYS A 166 9.29 -11.04 -27.63
N ALA A 167 9.48 -11.07 -26.31
CA ALA A 167 10.48 -11.91 -25.66
C ALA A 167 10.30 -13.40 -26.07
N ALA A 168 9.08 -13.92 -25.97
CA ALA A 168 8.77 -15.31 -26.28
C ALA A 168 9.04 -15.67 -27.76
N GLU A 169 8.71 -14.78 -28.71
CA GLU A 169 8.98 -15.01 -30.14
C GLU A 169 10.49 -15.16 -30.42
N TRP A 170 11.32 -14.40 -29.70
CA TRP A 170 12.78 -14.48 -29.81
C TRP A 170 13.41 -15.60 -28.96
N GLY A 171 12.59 -16.48 -28.37
CA GLY A 171 13.03 -17.60 -27.56
C GLY A 171 13.53 -17.21 -26.16
N LEU A 172 13.14 -16.02 -25.68
CA LEU A 172 13.42 -15.56 -24.33
C LEU A 172 12.26 -15.95 -23.37
N HIS A 173 12.64 -16.43 -22.20
CA HIS A 173 11.73 -16.81 -21.13
C HIS A 173 11.95 -15.91 -19.92
N VAL A 174 10.86 -15.32 -19.43
CA VAL A 174 10.86 -14.49 -18.21
C VAL A 174 11.11 -15.39 -17.00
N ARG A 175 12.25 -15.18 -16.32
CA ARG A 175 12.56 -15.87 -15.06
C ARG A 175 12.05 -15.08 -13.87
N VAL A 176 12.29 -13.78 -13.87
CA VAL A 176 11.89 -12.86 -12.80
C VAL A 176 11.35 -11.58 -13.41
N ARG A 177 10.26 -11.08 -12.81
CA ARG A 177 9.65 -9.79 -13.08
C ARG A 177 9.66 -9.00 -11.77
N ASP A 178 10.43 -7.92 -11.73
CA ASP A 178 10.56 -7.02 -10.58
C ASP A 178 9.89 -5.68 -10.92
N GLN A 179 8.73 -5.42 -10.33
CA GLN A 179 7.97 -4.18 -10.54
C GLN A 179 8.40 -3.14 -9.52
N ARG A 180 9.09 -2.08 -9.97
CA ARG A 180 9.52 -0.99 -9.10
C ARG A 180 8.50 0.15 -9.17
N SER A 181 7.77 0.31 -8.07
CA SER A 181 6.72 1.32 -7.91
C SER A 181 7.28 2.67 -7.42
N PRO A 182 6.65 3.80 -7.80
CA PRO A 182 6.99 5.15 -7.33
C PRO A 182 6.96 5.37 -5.80
N GLN A 183 6.43 4.42 -5.02
CA GLN A 183 6.37 4.51 -3.56
C GLN A 183 7.66 4.07 -2.84
N ALA A 184 8.67 3.60 -3.58
CA ALA A 184 9.99 3.33 -2.99
C ALA A 184 10.68 4.67 -2.65
N ALA A 185 10.84 4.95 -1.34
CA ALA A 185 11.42 6.18 -0.79
C ALA A 185 12.90 6.44 -1.16
N ASP A 186 13.51 5.59 -1.99
CA ASP A 186 14.94 5.53 -2.26
C ASP A 186 15.36 6.25 -3.57
N GLY A 187 14.45 6.99 -4.20
CA GLY A 187 14.71 7.62 -5.51
C GLY A 187 14.99 6.61 -6.61
N SER A 188 14.60 5.34 -6.39
CA SER A 188 14.87 4.25 -7.31
C SER A 188 13.94 4.29 -8.52
N TYR A 189 14.54 3.99 -9.68
CA TYR A 189 13.95 3.83 -11.00
C TYR A 189 12.50 3.32 -11.04
N LEU A 190 11.69 3.98 -11.87
CA LEU A 190 10.30 3.63 -12.18
C LEU A 190 10.25 2.56 -13.28
N GLY A 191 9.52 1.46 -13.08
CA GLY A 191 9.24 0.50 -14.16
C GLY A 191 9.47 -0.97 -13.79
N THR A 192 9.22 -1.83 -14.76
CA THR A 192 9.34 -3.28 -14.61
C THR A 192 10.69 -3.77 -15.16
N VAL A 193 11.51 -4.36 -14.28
CA VAL A 193 12.77 -5.02 -14.64
C VAL A 193 12.50 -6.50 -14.92
N TYR A 194 13.03 -6.99 -16.03
CA TYR A 194 12.91 -8.39 -16.44
C TYR A 194 14.27 -9.07 -16.39
N TYR A 195 14.30 -10.31 -15.93
CA TYR A 195 15.46 -11.19 -16.09
C TYR A 195 15.04 -12.32 -17.03
N LEU A 196 15.55 -12.26 -18.26
CA LEU A 196 15.18 -13.17 -19.33
C LEU A 196 16.25 -14.23 -19.54
N SER A 197 15.88 -15.42 -20.00
CA SER A 197 16.83 -16.51 -20.30
C SER A 197 16.45 -17.22 -21.59
N GLY A 198 17.39 -17.90 -22.24
CA GLY A 198 17.09 -18.78 -23.39
C GLY A 198 17.93 -18.53 -24.63
N ARG A 199 18.49 -17.33 -24.80
CA ARG A 199 19.35 -16.98 -25.93
C ARG A 199 20.54 -16.12 -25.51
N ARG A 200 21.61 -16.14 -26.30
CA ARG A 200 22.77 -15.26 -26.09
C ARG A 200 22.40 -13.79 -26.32
N PRO A 201 22.82 -12.86 -25.44
CA PRO A 201 22.44 -11.45 -25.51
C PRO A 201 22.95 -10.74 -26.77
N ASP A 202 24.17 -11.04 -27.22
CA ASP A 202 24.79 -10.36 -28.36
C ASP A 202 24.09 -10.69 -29.69
N GLU A 203 23.76 -11.97 -29.92
CA GLU A 203 23.06 -12.41 -31.14
C GLU A 203 21.64 -11.82 -31.22
N LEU A 204 20.97 -11.73 -30.07
CA LEU A 204 19.63 -11.16 -29.96
C LEU A 204 19.64 -9.67 -30.33
N THR A 205 20.61 -8.93 -29.80
CA THR A 205 20.71 -7.47 -29.93
C THR A 205 20.83 -7.03 -31.39
N GLU A 206 21.74 -7.64 -32.16
CA GLU A 206 21.94 -7.33 -33.58
C GLU A 206 20.74 -7.73 -34.43
N THR A 207 20.12 -8.87 -34.11
CA THR A 207 18.94 -9.36 -34.84
C THR A 207 17.74 -8.43 -34.64
N LEU A 208 17.49 -7.98 -33.40
CA LEU A 208 16.42 -7.03 -33.08
C LEU A 208 16.60 -5.69 -33.78
N LEU A 209 17.83 -5.14 -33.79
CA LEU A 209 18.12 -3.90 -34.52
C LEU A 209 17.91 -4.08 -36.02
N SER A 210 18.38 -5.19 -36.59
CA SER A 210 18.16 -5.50 -38.01
C SER A 210 16.67 -5.56 -38.34
N GLN A 211 15.88 -6.26 -37.52
CA GLN A 211 14.43 -6.38 -37.73
C GLN A 211 13.72 -5.02 -37.61
N ALA A 212 14.09 -4.22 -36.61
CA ALA A 212 13.54 -2.87 -36.43
C ALA A 212 13.85 -1.96 -37.64
N ARG A 213 15.03 -2.12 -38.27
CA ARG A 213 15.43 -1.37 -39.47
C ARG A 213 14.73 -1.83 -40.75
N THR A 214 14.36 -3.10 -40.83
CA THR A 214 13.61 -3.65 -41.96
C THR A 214 12.11 -3.41 -41.85
N LEU A 215 11.65 -2.81 -40.76
CA LEU A 215 10.25 -2.47 -40.57
C LEU A 215 9.84 -1.40 -41.59
N ILE A 216 8.97 -1.77 -42.52
CA ILE A 216 8.47 -0.89 -43.59
C ILE A 216 7.01 -0.48 -43.33
N ASP A 217 6.26 -1.32 -42.62
CA ASP A 217 4.84 -1.14 -42.34
C ASP A 217 4.56 -1.29 -40.84
N ALA A 218 3.64 -0.47 -40.32
CA ALA A 218 3.17 -0.54 -38.95
C ALA A 218 2.31 -1.79 -38.68
N GLU A 219 1.71 -2.37 -39.74
CA GLU A 219 0.85 -3.55 -39.66
C GLU A 219 1.61 -4.89 -39.81
N ASP A 220 2.95 -4.89 -39.79
CA ASP A 220 3.73 -6.13 -39.82
C ASP A 220 3.30 -7.06 -38.65
N PRO A 221 2.95 -8.34 -38.89
CA PRO A 221 2.44 -9.24 -37.85
C PRO A 221 3.45 -9.66 -36.76
N GLY A 222 4.69 -9.21 -36.79
CA GLY A 222 5.71 -9.57 -35.80
C GLY A 222 5.40 -9.07 -34.38
N ALA A 223 5.86 -9.77 -33.34
CA ALA A 223 5.70 -9.26 -31.97
C ALA A 223 6.56 -8.02 -31.70
N LEU A 224 7.67 -7.82 -32.42
CA LEU A 224 8.49 -6.62 -32.32
C LEU A 224 7.75 -5.39 -32.88
N SER A 225 7.10 -5.50 -34.04
CA SER A 225 6.29 -4.41 -34.61
C SER A 225 5.10 -4.08 -33.71
N ALA A 226 4.43 -5.10 -33.15
CA ALA A 226 3.38 -4.88 -32.15
C ALA A 226 3.90 -4.10 -30.93
N LEU A 227 5.05 -4.49 -30.35
CA LEU A 227 5.66 -3.78 -29.23
C LEU A 227 6.03 -2.33 -29.60
N LEU A 228 6.64 -2.12 -30.76
CA LEU A 228 7.00 -0.79 -31.26
C LEU A 228 5.75 0.07 -31.51
N GLY A 229 4.68 -0.53 -32.01
CA GLY A 229 3.37 0.10 -32.18
C GLY A 229 2.78 0.55 -30.86
N GLU A 230 2.72 -0.33 -29.85
CA GLU A 230 2.22 0.04 -28.52
C GLU A 230 3.06 1.16 -27.89
N LEU A 231 4.39 1.10 -28.00
CA LEU A 231 5.28 2.19 -27.56
C LEU A 231 5.03 3.50 -28.31
N ALA A 232 4.73 3.44 -29.61
CA ALA A 232 4.45 4.62 -30.41
C ALA A 232 3.13 5.31 -30.00
N HIS A 233 2.14 4.55 -29.53
CA HIS A 233 0.83 5.04 -29.11
C HIS A 233 0.81 5.66 -27.71
N LEU A 234 1.89 5.52 -26.93
CA LEU A 234 2.05 6.23 -25.66
C LEU A 234 2.07 7.75 -25.91
N ARG A 235 1.32 8.49 -25.10
CA ARG A 235 1.34 9.98 -25.08
C ARG A 235 2.49 10.51 -24.22
N GLY A 236 2.94 9.72 -23.24
CA GLY A 236 4.08 9.95 -22.37
C GLY A 236 5.40 9.32 -22.87
N GLY A 237 6.40 9.31 -21.99
CA GLY A 237 7.66 8.59 -22.20
C GLY A 237 7.51 7.07 -22.00
N GLY A 238 8.29 6.30 -22.75
CA GLY A 238 8.30 4.85 -22.67
C GLY A 238 9.66 4.28 -23.00
N ILE A 239 10.02 3.15 -22.38
CA ILE A 239 11.27 2.43 -22.64
C ILE A 239 10.95 0.95 -22.75
N ALA A 240 11.51 0.29 -23.75
CA ALA A 240 11.61 -1.17 -23.81
C ALA A 240 13.05 -1.57 -24.12
N ARG A 241 13.62 -2.48 -23.35
CA ARG A 241 15.01 -2.91 -23.50
C ARG A 241 15.14 -4.41 -23.40
N PHE A 242 15.94 -4.99 -24.28
CA PHE A 242 16.38 -6.37 -24.26
C PHE A 242 17.93 -6.39 -24.28
N GLY A 243 18.54 -6.59 -23.12
CA GLY A 243 19.98 -6.47 -22.94
C GLY A 243 20.48 -5.10 -23.37
N ARG A 244 21.27 -5.07 -24.45
CA ARG A 244 21.84 -3.84 -25.03
C ARG A 244 20.97 -3.18 -26.08
N PHE A 245 19.99 -3.89 -26.63
CA PHE A 245 19.01 -3.32 -27.54
C PHE A 245 17.97 -2.53 -26.74
N ALA A 246 17.81 -1.25 -27.06
CA ALA A 246 16.87 -0.36 -26.39
C ALA A 246 16.01 0.38 -27.40
N VAL A 247 14.74 0.53 -27.06
CA VAL A 247 13.76 1.38 -27.72
C VAL A 247 13.30 2.42 -26.72
N VAL A 248 13.28 3.68 -27.14
CA VAL A 248 12.82 4.79 -26.32
C VAL A 248 11.81 5.62 -27.07
N ARG A 249 10.71 5.89 -26.37
CA ARG A 249 9.68 6.82 -26.75
C ARG A 249 9.83 8.07 -25.89
N THR A 250 9.91 9.23 -26.54
CA THR A 250 9.72 10.53 -25.88
C THR A 250 8.58 11.26 -26.58
N ARG A 251 8.17 12.44 -26.07
CA ARG A 251 7.16 13.28 -26.72
C ARG A 251 7.50 13.62 -28.19
N GLY A 252 8.79 13.70 -28.52
CA GLY A 252 9.29 14.17 -29.81
C GLY A 252 9.70 13.10 -30.81
N GLU A 253 10.00 11.88 -30.35
CA GLU A 253 10.69 10.88 -31.19
C GLU A 253 10.44 9.46 -30.67
N LEU A 254 10.63 8.48 -31.56
CA LEU A 254 10.74 7.06 -31.24
C LEU A 254 12.05 6.55 -31.83
N LEU A 255 13.01 6.22 -30.97
CA LEU A 255 14.34 5.79 -31.39
C LEU A 255 14.59 4.37 -30.89
N CYS A 256 15.29 3.58 -31.70
CA CYS A 256 15.87 2.33 -31.26
C CYS A 256 17.37 2.27 -31.56
N GLY A 257 18.10 1.46 -30.79
CA GLY A 257 19.53 1.29 -31.02
C GLY A 257 20.17 0.31 -30.06
N VAL A 258 21.46 0.08 -30.29
CA VAL A 258 22.28 -0.85 -29.52
C VAL A 258 23.28 -0.09 -28.69
N LEU A 259 23.12 -0.16 -27.37
CA LEU A 259 23.99 0.50 -26.42
C LEU A 259 25.36 -0.20 -26.34
N PRO A 260 26.46 0.56 -26.17
CA PRO A 260 27.80 0.00 -26.06
C PRO A 260 27.99 -0.84 -24.79
N ASP A 261 27.26 -0.53 -23.74
CA ASP A 261 27.29 -1.20 -22.43
C ASP A 261 25.86 -1.38 -21.91
N GLU A 262 25.67 -2.28 -20.95
CA GLU A 262 24.42 -2.43 -20.21
C GLU A 262 24.24 -1.25 -19.26
N ALA A 263 23.81 -0.13 -19.84
CA ALA A 263 23.65 1.10 -19.08
C ALA A 263 22.62 0.91 -17.96
N PRO A 264 22.77 1.57 -16.81
CA PRO A 264 21.77 1.51 -15.75
C PRO A 264 20.43 2.05 -16.26
N ALA A 265 19.37 1.63 -15.58
CA ALA A 265 18.02 2.10 -15.84
C ALA A 265 17.99 3.64 -15.76
N ALA A 266 17.50 4.28 -16.82
CA ALA A 266 17.58 5.73 -17.01
C ALA A 266 16.21 6.27 -17.43
N GLU A 267 15.99 7.58 -17.21
CA GLU A 267 14.78 8.25 -17.66
C GLU A 267 14.67 8.26 -19.20
N PRO A 268 13.46 8.29 -19.79
CA PRO A 268 13.29 8.24 -21.25
C PRO A 268 14.09 9.30 -22.01
N TRP A 269 14.15 10.52 -21.50
CA TRP A 269 14.86 11.62 -22.15
C TRP A 269 16.40 11.44 -22.12
N GLU A 270 16.95 10.86 -21.05
CA GLU A 270 18.38 10.56 -20.93
C GLU A 270 18.78 9.46 -21.92
N LEU A 271 17.97 8.40 -21.99
CA LEU A 271 18.22 7.29 -22.89
C LEU A 271 18.13 7.71 -24.35
N ALA A 272 17.17 8.56 -24.69
CA ALA A 272 17.07 9.16 -26.03
C ALA A 272 18.29 10.02 -26.38
N GLY A 273 18.84 10.78 -25.42
CA GLY A 273 20.10 11.49 -25.58
C GLY A 273 21.25 10.57 -25.97
N ARG A 274 21.43 9.46 -25.23
CA ARG A 274 22.48 8.47 -25.52
C ARG A 274 22.31 7.80 -26.88
N LEU A 275 21.07 7.44 -27.25
CA LEU A 275 20.80 6.84 -28.56
C LEU A 275 21.06 7.81 -29.73
N ARG A 276 20.85 9.11 -29.53
CA ARG A 276 21.20 10.14 -30.54
C ARG A 276 22.70 10.32 -30.73
N GLU A 277 23.52 10.01 -29.72
CA GLU A 277 24.98 10.07 -29.82
C GLU A 277 25.57 8.84 -30.52
N LEU A 278 24.80 7.75 -30.66
CA LEU A 278 25.26 6.55 -31.34
C LEU A 278 25.45 6.79 -32.85
N PRO A 279 26.43 6.09 -33.47
CA PRO A 279 26.62 6.13 -34.91
C PRO A 279 25.40 5.55 -35.64
N GLY A 280 25.18 6.03 -36.87
CA GLY A 280 23.97 5.76 -37.66
C GLY A 280 23.72 4.30 -38.03
N ASP A 281 24.75 3.46 -37.94
CA ASP A 281 24.68 2.01 -38.13
C ASP A 281 24.11 1.26 -36.91
N ARG A 282 24.19 1.87 -35.71
CA ARG A 282 23.75 1.30 -34.43
C ARG A 282 22.47 1.92 -33.88
N ARG A 283 21.81 2.77 -34.66
CA ARG A 283 20.53 3.39 -34.32
C ARG A 283 19.57 3.33 -35.50
N ALA A 284 18.28 3.35 -35.23
CA ALA A 284 17.26 3.60 -36.23
C ALA A 284 16.19 4.54 -35.67
N ASP A 285 15.78 5.49 -36.51
CA ASP A 285 14.69 6.41 -36.22
C ASP A 285 13.38 5.81 -36.73
N LEU A 286 12.47 5.58 -35.79
CA LEU A 286 11.16 4.98 -36.01
C LEU A 286 10.04 5.99 -35.76
N SER A 287 10.35 7.29 -35.76
CA SER A 287 9.37 8.35 -35.50
C SER A 287 8.22 8.39 -36.50
N TRP A 288 8.35 7.73 -37.65
CA TRP A 288 7.28 7.55 -38.63
C TRP A 288 6.14 6.63 -38.14
N LEU A 289 6.38 5.76 -37.15
CA LEU A 289 5.35 4.88 -36.54
C LEU A 289 4.36 5.62 -35.64
N ARG A 290 4.59 6.91 -35.39
CA ARG A 290 3.79 7.69 -34.46
C ARG A 290 2.44 8.08 -35.09
N PRO A 291 1.36 8.11 -34.31
CA PRO A 291 0.06 8.57 -34.79
C PRO A 291 -0.02 10.08 -35.09
N ASP A 292 0.93 10.88 -34.59
CA ASP A 292 0.97 12.36 -34.75
C ASP A 292 2.06 12.84 -35.73
N GLY A 293 2.54 11.96 -36.62
CA GLY A 293 3.51 12.28 -37.69
C GLY A 293 2.85 12.83 -38.94
#